data_AF-A0A8B9NKF0-F1
#
_entry.id   AF-A0A8B9NKF0-F1
#
_cell.length_a   1.000
_cell.length_b   1.000
_cell.length_c   1.000
_cell.angle_alpha   90.00
_cell.angle_beta   90.00
_cell.angle_gamma   90.00
#
_symmetry.space_group_name_H-M   'P 1'
#
loop_
_entity.id
_entity.type
_entity.pdbx_description
1 polymer ?
#
loop_
_entity_poly.entity_id
_entity_poly.type
_entity_poly.pdbx_seq_one_letter_code
_entity_poly.pdbx_strand_id
1 'polypeptide(L)'
;SPVSQLDCLNRDNYIRSCRLLPDGRTLIVGGEASTLSIWDLAAPTPRIKAELTSSAPACYALAISPDSKVCFSCCSDGNIAVWDLHNQTLVRQFQGHTDGASCIDISNDGTKLWTGGLDNTVRSWDLREGRQLQQHDFTSQIFSLGYCPTGEWLAVGMENSNVEVLHVTKPDKYQLHLHESCVLSLKFAHCGKWFVSTGKDNLLNAWRTPYGASIFQSKESSSVLSCDISVDDKYIVTGSGDKKATVYEVIY
;
A
#
# COMPACT_ATOMS: atom_id res chain seq x y z
N SER A 1 -26.19 9.73 6.51
CA SER A 1 -25.23 10.85 6.57
C SER A 1 -23.91 10.30 7.10
N PRO A 2 -22.76 10.81 6.63
CA PRO A 2 -21.46 10.39 7.17
C PRO A 2 -21.39 10.72 8.67
N VAL A 3 -20.74 9.85 9.46
CA VAL A 3 -20.50 10.08 10.90
C VAL A 3 -19.49 11.22 11.09
N SER A 4 -18.55 11.38 10.16
CA SER A 4 -17.57 12.47 10.11
C SER A 4 -17.07 12.67 8.68
N GLN A 5 -16.61 13.88 8.36
CA GLN A 5 -15.98 14.23 7.08
C GLN A 5 -14.66 14.95 7.34
N LEU A 6 -13.60 14.55 6.63
CA LEU A 6 -12.26 15.12 6.74
C LEU A 6 -11.88 15.73 5.39
N ASP A 7 -11.84 17.05 5.30
CA ASP A 7 -11.40 17.77 4.10
C ASP A 7 -9.86 17.86 4.09
N CYS A 8 -9.21 16.85 3.50
CA CYS A 8 -7.76 16.62 3.65
C CYS A 8 -6.89 17.39 2.65
N LEU A 9 -7.37 17.57 1.42
CA LEU A 9 -6.66 18.17 0.29
C LEU A 9 -7.60 19.14 -0.44
N ASN A 10 -7.08 19.87 -1.43
CA ASN A 10 -7.95 20.60 -2.36
C ASN A 10 -8.96 19.62 -3.00
N ARG A 11 -10.20 20.08 -3.23
CA ARG A 11 -11.32 19.24 -3.68
C ARG A 11 -11.13 18.58 -5.04
N ASP A 12 -10.22 19.12 -5.85
CA ASP A 12 -9.88 18.59 -7.17
C ASP A 12 -8.79 17.52 -7.14
N ASN A 13 -8.15 17.29 -5.99
CA ASN A 13 -7.02 16.36 -5.85
C ASN A 13 -7.48 15.05 -5.21
N TYR A 14 -7.07 13.91 -5.77
CA TYR A 14 -7.41 12.60 -5.21
C TYR A 14 -6.54 12.25 -4.01
N ILE A 15 -7.17 11.68 -2.97
CA ILE A 15 -6.47 10.96 -1.90
C ILE A 15 -5.98 9.64 -2.49
N ARG A 16 -4.70 9.32 -2.28
CA ARG A 16 -4.07 8.10 -2.82
C ARG A 16 -3.77 7.08 -1.73
N SER A 17 -3.55 7.54 -0.50
CA SER A 17 -3.30 6.66 0.63
C SER A 17 -3.76 7.28 1.94
N CYS A 18 -4.31 6.45 2.82
CA CYS A 18 -4.53 6.80 4.21
C CYS A 18 -4.12 5.62 5.11
N ARG A 19 -3.52 5.92 6.26
CA ARG A 19 -3.03 4.92 7.22
C ARG A 19 -3.35 5.35 8.64
N LEU A 20 -3.99 4.47 9.38
CA LEU A 20 -4.15 4.63 10.83
C LEU A 20 -2.85 4.22 11.53
N LEU A 21 -2.52 4.95 12.59
CA LEU A 21 -1.58 4.45 13.57
C LEU A 21 -2.22 3.30 14.38
N PRO A 22 -1.41 2.35 14.91
CA PRO A 22 -1.90 1.20 15.66
C PRO A 22 -2.81 1.52 16.86
N ASP A 23 -2.71 2.71 17.43
CA ASP A 23 -3.59 3.16 18.53
C ASP A 23 -5.01 3.53 18.07
N GLY A 24 -5.25 3.61 16.76
CA GLY A 24 -6.52 4.00 16.15
C GLY A 24 -6.90 5.47 16.34
N ARG A 25 -6.00 6.29 16.91
CA ARG A 25 -6.28 7.68 17.29
C ARG A 25 -5.69 8.70 16.35
N THR A 26 -4.82 8.28 15.44
CA THR A 26 -4.21 9.20 14.47
C THR A 26 -4.28 8.60 13.07
N LEU A 27 -4.71 9.41 12.10
CA LEU A 27 -4.77 9.06 10.68
C LEU A 27 -3.81 9.94 9.90
N ILE A 28 -3.02 9.35 9.00
CA ILE A 28 -2.15 10.07 8.07
C ILE A 28 -2.74 9.90 6.68
N VAL A 29 -2.89 11.01 5.95
CA VAL A 29 -3.50 11.06 4.63
C VAL A 29 -2.52 11.70 3.63
N GLY A 30 -2.31 11.03 2.50
CA GLY A 30 -1.49 11.50 1.39
C GLY A 30 -2.21 11.32 0.05
N GLY A 31 -1.86 12.16 -0.92
CA GLY A 31 -2.48 12.10 -2.24
C GLY A 31 -1.82 13.00 -3.26
N GLU A 32 -2.61 13.54 -4.18
CA GLU A 32 -2.17 14.41 -5.27
C GLU A 32 -1.93 15.85 -4.78
N ALA A 33 -1.10 15.99 -3.75
CA ALA A 33 -0.60 17.25 -3.24
C ALA A 33 0.78 17.06 -2.61
N SER A 34 1.51 18.16 -2.44
CA SER A 34 2.82 18.17 -1.79
C SER A 34 2.75 18.06 -0.26
N THR A 35 1.56 17.98 0.32
CA THR A 35 1.36 17.88 1.77
C THR A 35 0.75 16.53 2.17
N LEU A 36 1.22 15.98 3.29
CA LEU A 36 0.54 14.90 4.01
C LEU A 36 -0.15 15.52 5.23
N SER A 37 -1.43 15.21 5.44
CA SER A 37 -2.16 15.68 6.63
C SER A 37 -2.18 14.60 7.72
N ILE A 38 -1.91 15.01 8.96
CA ILE A 38 -2.01 14.18 10.15
C ILE A 38 -3.25 14.61 10.92
N TRP A 39 -4.16 13.68 11.17
CA TRP A 39 -5.44 13.90 11.82
C TRP A 39 -5.49 13.25 13.19
N ASP A 40 -5.98 13.99 14.18
CA ASP A 40 -6.32 13.51 15.51
C ASP A 40 -7.78 13.01 15.53
N LEU A 41 -7.96 11.74 15.85
CA LEU A 41 -9.23 11.03 15.95
C LEU A 41 -9.61 10.72 17.41
N ALA A 42 -8.88 11.23 18.41
CA ALA A 42 -9.18 10.96 19.82
C ALA A 42 -10.45 11.68 20.29
N ALA A 43 -10.81 12.79 19.65
CA ALA A 43 -12.04 13.52 19.89
C ALA A 43 -13.19 13.03 18.98
N PRO A 44 -14.47 13.20 19.37
CA PRO A 44 -15.61 12.83 18.54
C PRO A 44 -15.64 13.50 17.16
N THR A 45 -15.02 14.68 17.05
CA THR A 45 -14.85 15.41 15.79
C THR A 45 -13.37 15.38 15.40
N PRO A 46 -13.02 14.71 14.29
CA PRO A 46 -11.65 14.69 13.77
C PRO A 46 -11.12 16.10 13.49
N ARG A 47 -9.84 16.33 13.77
CA ARG A 47 -9.17 17.62 13.50
C ARG A 47 -7.76 17.41 12.95
N ILE A 48 -7.30 18.35 12.13
CA ILE A 48 -5.91 18.37 11.66
C ILE A 48 -4.99 18.65 12.86
N LYS A 49 -4.01 17.78 13.06
CA LYS A 49 -2.97 17.86 14.09
C LYS A 49 -1.69 18.50 13.53
N ALA A 50 -1.34 18.16 12.29
CA ALA A 50 -0.13 18.64 11.62
C ALA A 50 -0.20 18.42 10.11
N GLU A 51 0.69 19.10 9.37
CA GLU A 51 0.92 18.90 7.94
C GLU A 51 2.41 18.69 7.69
N LEU A 52 2.74 17.69 6.88
CA LEU A 52 4.11 17.37 6.46
C LEU A 52 4.28 17.79 5.00
N THR A 53 5.05 18.84 4.75
CA THR A 53 5.24 19.40 3.40
C THR A 53 6.48 18.84 2.73
N SER A 54 6.27 18.06 1.66
CA SER A 54 7.31 17.54 0.78
C SER A 54 7.61 18.51 -0.37
N SER A 55 8.78 18.37 -0.98
CA SER A 55 9.08 18.99 -2.28
C SER A 55 8.44 18.26 -3.46
N ALA A 56 8.09 16.98 -3.29
CA ALA A 56 7.43 16.19 -4.33
C ALA A 56 5.97 16.63 -4.50
N PRO A 57 5.43 16.68 -5.74
CA PRO A 57 4.09 17.20 -6.00
C PRO A 57 2.96 16.25 -5.57
N ALA A 58 3.25 14.95 -5.39
CA ALA A 58 2.25 13.97 -4.94
C ALA A 58 2.88 12.83 -4.12
N CYS A 59 2.02 12.18 -3.32
CA CYS A 59 2.28 10.96 -2.59
C CYS A 59 1.32 9.86 -3.07
N TYR A 60 1.85 8.73 -3.54
CA TYR A 60 1.04 7.61 -4.03
C TYR A 60 0.74 6.55 -2.99
N ALA A 61 1.63 6.31 -2.03
CA ALA A 61 1.44 5.28 -1.00
C ALA A 61 2.12 5.65 0.32
N LEU A 62 1.58 5.12 1.41
CA LEU A 62 2.08 5.33 2.77
C LEU A 62 2.30 3.99 3.49
N ALA A 63 3.35 3.91 4.30
CA ALA A 63 3.56 2.87 5.31
C ALA A 63 3.94 3.52 6.65
N ILE A 64 3.56 2.87 7.75
CA ILE A 64 3.87 3.32 9.12
C ILE A 64 4.79 2.28 9.75
N SER A 65 5.85 2.73 10.42
CA SER A 65 6.75 1.83 11.13
C SER A 65 6.01 1.06 12.24
N PRO A 66 6.38 -0.19 12.55
CA PRO A 66 5.72 -0.97 13.61
C PRO A 66 5.73 -0.28 14.98
N ASP A 67 6.75 0.53 15.26
CA ASP A 67 6.87 1.31 16.50
C ASP A 67 6.09 2.64 16.48
N SER A 68 5.35 2.92 15.40
CA SER A 68 4.48 4.09 15.24
C SER A 68 5.20 5.45 15.23
N LYS A 69 6.52 5.46 15.05
CA LYS A 69 7.32 6.70 15.10
C LYS A 69 7.59 7.31 13.73
N VAL A 70 7.57 6.50 12.68
CA VAL A 70 8.00 6.90 11.35
C VAL A 70 6.91 6.63 10.33
N CYS A 71 6.72 7.57 9.42
CA CYS A 71 5.91 7.38 8.22
C CYS A 71 6.79 7.42 6.97
N PHE A 72 6.61 6.42 6.12
CA PHE A 72 7.23 6.35 4.80
C PHE A 72 6.21 6.79 3.75
N SER A 73 6.61 7.69 2.87
CA SER A 73 5.78 8.22 1.79
C SER A 73 6.45 7.97 0.45
N CYS A 74 5.74 7.29 -0.45
CA CYS A 74 6.15 7.08 -1.82
C CYS A 74 5.81 8.31 -2.66
N CYS A 75 6.84 9.03 -3.08
CA CYS A 75 6.70 10.27 -3.82
C CYS A 75 6.62 10.02 -5.34
N SER A 76 5.94 10.93 -6.05
CA SER A 76 5.81 10.89 -7.50
C SER A 76 7.11 11.10 -8.27
N ASP A 77 8.16 11.58 -7.60
CA ASP A 77 9.52 11.75 -8.16
C ASP A 77 10.41 10.51 -7.95
N GLY A 78 9.84 9.41 -7.44
CA GLY A 78 10.54 8.15 -7.17
C GLY A 78 11.20 8.07 -5.79
N ASN A 79 11.31 9.18 -5.07
CA ASN A 79 11.89 9.17 -3.74
C ASN A 79 10.93 8.55 -2.71
N ILE A 80 11.50 7.94 -1.67
CA ILE A 80 10.75 7.53 -0.49
C ILE A 80 11.10 8.47 0.66
N ALA A 81 10.18 9.36 1.00
CA ALA A 81 10.35 10.29 2.11
C ALA A 81 10.11 9.59 3.45
N VAL A 82 11.02 9.80 4.41
CA VAL A 82 10.96 9.22 5.76
C VAL A 82 10.69 10.34 6.76
N TRP A 83 9.52 10.31 7.38
CA TRP A 83 9.04 11.33 8.29
C TRP A 83 9.07 10.86 9.73
N ASP A 84 9.69 11.63 10.62
CA ASP A 84 9.51 11.50 12.06
C ASP A 84 8.14 12.10 12.44
N LEU A 85 7.25 11.26 12.95
CA LEU A 85 5.87 11.65 13.29
C LEU A 85 5.78 12.47 14.59
N HIS A 86 6.75 12.32 15.49
CA HIS A 86 6.79 13.08 16.73
C HIS A 86 7.25 14.51 16.46
N ASN A 87 8.37 14.64 15.75
CA ASN A 87 8.99 15.92 15.45
C ASN A 87 8.41 16.59 14.19
N GLN A 88 7.61 15.88 13.40
CA GLN A 88 7.00 16.35 12.15
C GLN A 88 8.06 16.81 11.13
N THR A 89 9.16 16.05 11.03
CA THR A 89 10.31 16.41 10.19
C THR A 89 10.66 15.31 9.21
N LEU A 90 11.15 15.70 8.04
CA LEU A 90 11.75 14.80 7.07
C LEU A 90 13.15 14.43 7.58
N VAL A 91 13.36 13.16 7.93
CA VAL A 91 14.63 12.69 8.53
C VAL A 91 15.53 11.96 7.54
N ARG A 92 14.98 11.41 6.46
CA ARG A 92 15.71 10.70 5.41
C ARG A 92 14.92 10.67 4.10
N GLN A 93 15.61 10.45 3.00
CA GLN A 93 15.02 10.08 1.71
C GLN A 93 15.75 8.85 1.15
N PHE A 94 15.01 7.81 0.76
CA PHE A 94 15.56 6.75 -0.07
C PHE A 94 15.45 7.15 -1.54
N GLN A 95 16.59 7.21 -2.21
CA GLN A 95 16.69 7.55 -3.62
C GLN A 95 17.07 6.29 -4.39
N GLY A 96 16.38 6.03 -5.50
CA GLY A 96 16.73 4.94 -6.39
C GLY A 96 15.73 4.70 -7.50
N HIS A 97 14.42 4.71 -7.20
CA HIS A 97 13.42 4.62 -8.26
C HIS A 97 13.58 5.81 -9.23
N THR A 98 13.57 5.54 -10.53
CA THR A 98 13.78 6.56 -11.56
C THR A 98 12.49 7.16 -12.11
N ASP A 99 11.36 6.68 -11.60
CA ASP A 99 10.00 7.16 -11.84
C ASP A 99 9.21 6.98 -10.53
N GLY A 100 7.97 7.47 -10.46
CA GLY A 100 7.17 7.50 -9.24
C GLY A 100 7.13 6.16 -8.48
N ALA A 101 7.34 6.21 -7.17
CA ALA A 101 7.16 5.05 -6.31
C ALA A 101 5.65 4.85 -6.08
N SER A 102 5.10 3.70 -6.43
CA SER A 102 3.65 3.48 -6.50
C SER A 102 3.09 2.75 -5.27
N CYS A 103 3.91 1.92 -4.62
CA CYS A 103 3.48 1.04 -3.52
C CYS A 103 4.63 0.73 -2.55
N ILE A 104 4.28 0.32 -1.33
CA ILE A 104 5.20 0.19 -0.21
C ILE A 104 4.68 -0.76 0.85
N ASP A 105 5.57 -1.55 1.44
CA ASP A 105 5.28 -2.37 2.61
C ASP A 105 6.57 -2.63 3.43
N ILE A 106 6.40 -3.04 4.69
CA ILE A 106 7.51 -3.31 5.63
C ILE A 106 7.62 -4.82 5.86
N SER A 107 8.83 -5.35 5.98
CA SER A 107 9.04 -6.74 6.36
C SER A 107 8.45 -7.05 7.74
N ASN A 108 8.09 -8.31 7.96
CA ASN A 108 7.52 -8.78 9.23
C ASN A 108 8.44 -8.55 10.46
N ASP A 109 9.75 -8.52 10.26
CA ASP A 109 10.74 -8.20 11.30
C ASP A 109 10.92 -6.68 11.53
N GLY A 110 10.29 -5.84 10.71
CA GLY A 110 10.38 -4.38 10.80
C GLY A 110 11.72 -3.78 10.38
N THR A 111 12.62 -4.57 9.76
CA THR A 111 13.99 -4.12 9.43
C THR A 111 14.17 -3.70 7.98
N LYS A 112 13.29 -4.15 7.08
CA LYS A 112 13.35 -3.85 5.64
C LYS A 112 12.09 -3.15 5.16
N LEU A 113 12.29 -2.25 4.21
CA LEU A 113 11.22 -1.65 3.43
C LEU A 113 11.23 -2.26 2.03
N TRP A 114 10.05 -2.50 1.47
CA TRP A 114 9.85 -2.93 0.09
C TRP A 114 9.06 -1.87 -0.65
N THR A 115 9.53 -1.46 -1.83
CA THR A 115 8.86 -0.46 -2.66
C THR A 115 8.79 -0.93 -4.11
N GLY A 116 7.68 -0.61 -4.77
CA GLY A 116 7.47 -0.87 -6.19
C GLY A 116 7.34 0.45 -6.93
N GLY A 117 7.87 0.52 -8.15
CA GLY A 117 7.92 1.74 -8.93
C GLY A 117 7.29 1.63 -10.31
N LEU A 118 6.98 2.81 -10.85
CA LEU A 118 6.64 2.99 -12.26
C LEU A 118 7.84 2.83 -13.20
N ASP A 119 9.05 2.68 -12.62
CA ASP A 119 10.30 2.34 -13.30
C ASP A 119 10.48 0.82 -13.52
N ASN A 120 9.41 0.04 -13.35
CA ASN A 120 9.38 -1.42 -13.47
C ASN A 120 10.26 -2.16 -12.45
N THR A 121 10.64 -1.52 -11.34
CA THR A 121 11.46 -2.16 -10.31
C THR A 121 10.70 -2.39 -9.02
N VAL A 122 11.05 -3.49 -8.33
CA VAL A 122 10.83 -3.65 -6.89
C VAL A 122 12.17 -3.55 -6.18
N ARG A 123 12.25 -2.72 -5.14
CA ARG A 123 13.47 -2.49 -4.37
C ARG A 123 13.25 -2.81 -2.91
N SER A 124 14.28 -3.35 -2.26
CA SER A 124 14.30 -3.48 -0.80
C SER A 124 15.36 -2.57 -0.20
N TRP A 125 15.07 -2.04 0.99
CA TRP A 125 15.88 -1.05 1.68
C TRP A 125 16.14 -1.50 3.11
N ASP A 126 17.35 -1.29 3.60
CA ASP A 126 17.68 -1.44 5.01
C ASP A 126 17.19 -0.21 5.78
N LEU A 127 16.25 -0.38 6.71
CA LEU A 127 15.71 0.75 7.47
C LEU A 127 16.72 1.35 8.46
N ARG A 128 17.69 0.57 8.94
CA ARG A 128 18.72 1.03 9.88
C ARG A 128 19.82 1.79 9.14
N GLU A 129 20.47 1.12 8.19
CA GLU A 129 21.59 1.68 7.42
C GLU A 129 21.14 2.71 6.40
N GLY A 130 19.91 2.58 5.92
CA GLY A 130 19.29 3.55 5.04
C GLY A 130 19.71 3.44 3.58
N ARG A 131 20.05 2.24 3.11
CA ARG A 131 20.52 1.98 1.75
C ARG A 131 19.72 0.87 1.08
N GLN A 132 19.77 0.84 -0.24
CA GLN A 132 19.20 -0.25 -1.04
C GLN A 132 19.93 -1.57 -0.76
N LEU A 133 19.18 -2.66 -0.67
CA LEU A 133 19.66 -4.03 -0.47
C LEU A 133 19.49 -4.90 -1.71
N GLN A 134 18.29 -4.89 -2.32
CA GLN A 134 17.96 -5.69 -3.49
C GLN A 134 17.19 -4.86 -4.52
N GLN A 135 17.25 -5.28 -5.77
CA GLN A 135 16.46 -4.78 -6.88
C GLN A 135 16.00 -5.97 -7.72
N HIS A 136 14.73 -5.96 -8.10
CA HIS A 136 14.12 -6.90 -9.03
C HIS A 136 13.55 -6.10 -10.20
N ASP A 137 14.04 -6.36 -11.40
CA ASP A 137 13.58 -5.73 -12.62
C ASP A 137 12.45 -6.56 -13.25
N PHE A 138 11.35 -5.89 -13.62
CA PHE A 138 10.18 -6.48 -14.26
C PHE A 138 9.99 -5.91 -15.67
N THR A 139 9.10 -6.54 -16.44
CA THR A 139 8.79 -6.14 -17.81
C THR A 139 7.73 -5.04 -17.90
N SER A 140 7.06 -4.71 -16.79
CA SER A 140 5.93 -3.78 -16.71
C SER A 140 5.96 -3.03 -15.38
N GLN A 141 5.16 -1.97 -15.29
CA GLN A 141 5.11 -1.12 -14.10
C GLN A 141 4.51 -1.87 -12.91
N ILE A 142 4.99 -1.54 -11.72
CA ILE A 142 4.47 -2.09 -10.47
C ILE A 142 3.42 -1.13 -9.93
N PHE A 143 2.23 -1.61 -9.60
CA PHE A 143 1.16 -0.78 -9.04
C PHE A 143 0.83 -1.14 -7.59
N SER A 144 1.05 -2.40 -7.20
CA SER A 144 0.80 -2.85 -5.85
C SER A 144 1.82 -3.89 -5.41
N LEU A 145 2.08 -3.95 -4.11
CA LEU A 145 2.85 -5.02 -3.49
C LEU A 145 2.36 -5.23 -2.06
N GLY A 146 2.67 -6.40 -1.51
CA GLY A 146 2.46 -6.72 -0.11
C GLY A 146 3.47 -7.73 0.38
N TYR A 147 4.00 -7.52 1.57
CA TYR A 147 4.89 -8.46 2.25
C TYR A 147 4.05 -9.42 3.09
N CYS A 148 4.33 -10.72 2.97
CA CYS A 148 3.61 -11.72 3.75
C CYS A 148 3.88 -11.52 5.26
N PRO A 149 2.86 -11.41 6.13
CA PRO A 149 3.06 -11.20 7.57
C PRO A 149 3.82 -12.33 8.26
N THR A 150 3.76 -13.55 7.74
CA THR A 150 4.54 -14.69 8.24
C THR A 150 5.96 -14.76 7.65
N GLY A 151 6.33 -13.81 6.78
CA GLY A 151 7.62 -13.76 6.10
C GLY A 151 7.67 -14.53 4.78
N GLU A 152 8.90 -14.66 4.28
CA GLU A 152 9.31 -15.46 3.11
C GLU A 152 8.83 -14.99 1.74
N TRP A 153 7.64 -14.40 1.64
CA TRP A 153 7.00 -14.10 0.35
C TRP A 153 6.65 -12.62 0.19
N LEU A 154 6.84 -12.11 -1.01
CA LEU A 154 6.40 -10.80 -1.45
C LEU A 154 5.47 -11.00 -2.66
N ALA A 155 4.24 -10.51 -2.59
CA ALA A 155 3.36 -10.49 -3.76
C ALA A 155 3.40 -9.12 -4.44
N VAL A 156 3.40 -9.11 -5.76
CA VAL A 156 3.61 -7.93 -6.61
C VAL A 156 2.54 -7.92 -7.70
N GLY A 157 1.72 -6.88 -7.74
CA GLY A 157 0.69 -6.65 -8.75
C GLY A 157 1.17 -5.66 -9.81
N MET A 158 1.07 -6.05 -11.07
CA MET A 158 1.67 -5.36 -12.19
C MET A 158 0.65 -4.77 -13.18
N GLU A 159 1.13 -3.86 -14.01
CA GLU A 159 0.34 -3.20 -15.07
C GLU A 159 -0.15 -4.18 -16.14
N ASN A 160 0.63 -5.21 -16.45
CA ASN A 160 0.34 -6.26 -17.44
C ASN A 160 -0.56 -7.39 -16.90
N SER A 161 -1.40 -7.12 -15.91
CA SER A 161 -2.36 -8.03 -15.26
C SER A 161 -1.80 -9.20 -14.46
N ASN A 162 -0.49 -9.40 -14.43
CA ASN A 162 0.10 -10.48 -13.64
C ASN A 162 0.22 -10.11 -12.16
N VAL A 163 0.02 -11.12 -11.31
CA VAL A 163 0.53 -11.11 -9.93
C VAL A 163 1.75 -12.04 -9.87
N GLU A 164 2.89 -11.53 -9.43
CA GLU A 164 4.06 -12.36 -9.10
C GLU A 164 4.18 -12.52 -7.59
N VAL A 165 4.42 -13.75 -7.13
CA VAL A 165 4.73 -14.04 -5.72
C VAL A 165 6.18 -14.50 -5.65
N LEU A 166 7.06 -13.65 -5.14
CA LEU A 166 8.50 -13.87 -5.07
C LEU A 166 8.89 -14.42 -3.70
N HIS A 167 9.75 -15.43 -3.66
CA HIS A 167 10.45 -15.77 -2.43
C HIS A 167 11.52 -14.70 -2.16
N VAL A 168 11.56 -14.17 -0.94
CA VAL A 168 12.39 -13.00 -0.58
C VAL A 168 13.90 -13.27 -0.69
N THR A 169 14.33 -14.50 -0.39
CA THR A 169 15.75 -14.91 -0.40
C THR A 169 16.11 -15.99 -1.42
N LYS A 170 15.13 -16.67 -2.01
CA LYS A 170 15.33 -17.79 -2.94
C LYS A 170 14.91 -17.37 -4.34
N PRO A 171 15.42 -18.02 -5.39
CA PRO A 171 15.02 -17.71 -6.76
C PRO A 171 13.58 -18.14 -7.10
N ASP A 172 12.91 -18.87 -6.22
CA ASP A 172 11.56 -19.38 -6.44
C ASP A 172 10.54 -18.24 -6.58
N LYS A 173 9.68 -18.34 -7.60
CA LYS A 173 8.55 -17.42 -7.79
C LYS A 173 7.35 -18.10 -8.44
N TYR A 174 6.17 -17.55 -8.19
CA TYR A 174 4.91 -17.94 -8.84
C TYR A 174 4.37 -16.79 -9.69
N GLN A 175 3.77 -17.10 -10.83
CA GLN A 175 3.06 -16.15 -11.68
C GLN A 175 1.58 -16.54 -11.74
N LEU A 176 0.70 -15.59 -11.45
CA LEU A 176 -0.74 -15.81 -11.34
C LEU A 176 -1.48 -14.94 -12.37
N HIS A 177 -2.43 -15.54 -13.08
CA HIS A 177 -3.03 -14.98 -14.30
C HIS A 177 -4.57 -14.99 -14.29
N LEU A 178 -5.19 -14.48 -13.22
CA LEU A 178 -6.66 -14.34 -13.14
C LEU A 178 -7.16 -12.91 -13.38
N HIS A 179 -6.26 -11.95 -13.62
CA HIS A 179 -6.65 -10.61 -14.04
C HIS A 179 -6.47 -10.44 -15.56
N GLU A 180 -7.39 -9.70 -16.16
CA GLU A 180 -7.40 -9.31 -17.58
C GLU A 180 -6.92 -7.87 -17.80
N SER A 181 -6.63 -7.15 -16.72
CA SER A 181 -6.12 -5.78 -16.74
C SER A 181 -5.25 -5.51 -15.51
N CYS A 182 -4.75 -4.28 -15.38
CA CYS A 182 -3.81 -3.86 -14.35
C CYS A 182 -4.23 -4.31 -12.94
N VAL A 183 -3.28 -4.81 -12.14
CA VAL A 183 -3.48 -5.17 -10.73
C VAL A 183 -3.22 -3.94 -9.85
N LEU A 184 -4.29 -3.27 -9.45
CA LEU A 184 -4.26 -1.93 -8.84
C LEU A 184 -3.97 -1.93 -7.35
N SER A 185 -4.40 -2.97 -6.61
CA SER A 185 -4.18 -3.07 -5.18
C SER A 185 -3.94 -4.52 -4.76
N LEU A 186 -3.20 -4.71 -3.68
CA LEU A 186 -2.89 -6.02 -3.11
C LEU A 186 -2.80 -5.90 -1.58
N LYS A 187 -3.34 -6.88 -0.86
CA LYS A 187 -3.24 -6.94 0.60
C LYS A 187 -3.19 -8.38 1.08
N PHE A 188 -2.20 -8.71 1.91
CA PHE A 188 -2.18 -9.97 2.64
C PHE A 188 -3.14 -9.95 3.81
N ALA A 189 -3.79 -11.10 4.06
CA ALA A 189 -4.43 -11.35 5.33
C ALA A 189 -3.37 -11.42 6.44
N HIS A 190 -3.70 -10.97 7.64
CA HIS A 190 -2.79 -10.89 8.79
C HIS A 190 -2.26 -12.26 9.21
N CYS A 191 -3.02 -13.33 9.00
CA CYS A 191 -2.55 -14.70 9.20
C CYS A 191 -1.50 -15.17 8.16
N GLY A 192 -1.28 -14.43 7.07
CA GLY A 192 -0.33 -14.72 5.99
C GLY A 192 -0.72 -15.88 5.07
N LYS A 193 -1.81 -16.58 5.36
CA LYS A 193 -2.25 -17.79 4.65
C LYS A 193 -2.91 -17.52 3.30
N TRP A 194 -3.35 -16.30 3.06
CA TRP A 194 -3.98 -15.86 1.83
C TRP A 194 -3.79 -14.35 1.66
N PHE A 195 -4.04 -13.87 0.45
CA PHE A 195 -4.02 -12.44 0.12
C PHE A 195 -5.07 -12.16 -0.95
N VAL A 196 -5.40 -10.88 -1.14
CA VAL A 196 -6.28 -10.42 -2.20
C VAL A 196 -5.54 -9.53 -3.18
N SER A 197 -5.95 -9.55 -4.44
CA SER A 197 -5.59 -8.55 -5.42
C SER A 197 -6.84 -7.97 -6.08
N THR A 198 -6.78 -6.70 -6.44
CA THR A 198 -7.87 -5.99 -7.11
C THR A 198 -7.41 -5.46 -8.46
N GLY A 199 -8.31 -5.46 -9.43
CA GLY A 199 -7.96 -5.14 -10.80
C GLY A 199 -8.83 -4.06 -11.45
N LYS A 200 -8.25 -3.44 -12.49
CA LYS A 200 -8.97 -2.54 -13.39
C LYS A 200 -10.07 -3.26 -14.18
N ASP A 201 -9.96 -4.58 -14.27
CA ASP A 201 -10.94 -5.52 -14.83
C ASP A 201 -12.14 -5.78 -13.90
N ASN A 202 -12.31 -5.01 -12.82
CA ASN A 202 -13.42 -5.12 -11.86
C ASN A 202 -13.37 -6.38 -10.98
N LEU A 203 -12.25 -7.10 -10.93
CA LEU A 203 -12.13 -8.30 -10.09
C LEU A 203 -11.50 -7.98 -8.74
N LEU A 204 -12.05 -8.61 -7.70
CA LEU A 204 -11.40 -8.92 -6.43
C LEU A 204 -11.10 -10.43 -6.43
N ASN A 205 -9.83 -10.78 -6.50
CA ASN A 205 -9.36 -12.16 -6.47
C ASN A 205 -8.72 -12.46 -5.11
N ALA A 206 -9.07 -13.59 -4.50
CA ALA A 206 -8.42 -14.10 -3.30
C ALA A 206 -7.56 -15.32 -3.61
N TRP A 207 -6.36 -15.32 -3.06
CA TRP A 207 -5.28 -16.23 -3.43
C TRP A 207 -4.71 -16.94 -2.22
N ARG A 208 -4.41 -18.23 -2.37
CA ARG A 208 -3.66 -19.00 -1.38
C ARG A 208 -2.18 -18.64 -1.41
N THR A 209 -1.59 -18.35 -0.25
CA THR A 209 -0.14 -18.15 -0.14
C THR A 209 0.60 -19.50 -0.15
N PRO A 210 1.74 -19.65 -0.86
CA PRO A 210 2.34 -18.72 -1.82
C PRO A 210 1.98 -19.00 -3.30
N TYR A 211 1.52 -20.21 -3.61
CA TYR A 211 1.37 -20.69 -4.99
C TYR A 211 0.12 -20.16 -5.72
N GLY A 212 -0.71 -19.36 -5.05
CA GLY A 212 -1.81 -18.61 -5.67
C GLY A 212 -2.96 -19.47 -6.20
N ALA A 213 -3.34 -20.53 -5.48
CA ALA A 213 -4.62 -21.17 -5.78
C ALA A 213 -5.77 -20.19 -5.51
N SER A 214 -6.70 -20.07 -6.47
CA SER A 214 -7.90 -19.24 -6.35
C SER A 214 -8.78 -19.73 -5.20
N ILE A 215 -8.99 -18.90 -4.18
CA ILE A 215 -9.89 -19.19 -3.05
C ILE A 215 -11.31 -18.75 -3.40
N PHE A 216 -11.46 -17.50 -3.84
CA PHE A 216 -12.71 -16.96 -4.37
C PHE A 216 -12.42 -15.83 -5.36
N GLN A 217 -13.43 -15.48 -6.16
CA GLN A 217 -13.42 -14.32 -7.03
C GLN A 217 -14.73 -13.56 -6.84
N SER A 218 -14.66 -12.23 -6.81
CA SER A 218 -15.83 -11.36 -6.80
C SER A 218 -15.70 -10.34 -7.92
N LYS A 219 -16.76 -10.21 -8.73
CA LYS A 219 -16.83 -9.23 -9.81
C LYS A 219 -17.62 -8.02 -9.34
N GLU A 220 -16.99 -6.86 -9.30
CA GLU A 220 -17.63 -5.59 -9.00
C GLU A 220 -18.18 -4.91 -10.26
N SER A 221 -18.99 -3.87 -10.06
CA SER A 221 -19.60 -3.07 -11.13
C SER A 221 -18.61 -2.19 -11.89
N SER A 222 -17.44 -1.92 -11.32
CA SER A 222 -16.40 -1.07 -11.91
C SER A 222 -15.00 -1.48 -11.43
N SER A 223 -13.97 -0.79 -11.91
CA SER A 223 -12.58 -1.05 -11.54
C SER A 223 -12.38 -0.96 -10.04
N VAL A 224 -11.69 -1.95 -9.46
CA VAL A 224 -11.46 -2.03 -8.01
C VAL A 224 -10.07 -1.47 -7.72
N LEU A 225 -10.04 -0.24 -7.22
CA LEU A 225 -8.85 0.62 -7.16
C LEU A 225 -8.02 0.41 -5.89
N SER A 226 -8.66 0.04 -4.79
CA SER A 226 -8.00 -0.12 -3.48
C SER A 226 -8.65 -1.23 -2.67
N CYS A 227 -7.89 -1.81 -1.75
CA CYS A 227 -8.42 -2.75 -0.77
C CYS A 227 -7.73 -2.63 0.59
N ASP A 228 -8.39 -3.10 1.63
CA ASP A 228 -7.78 -3.39 2.93
C ASP A 228 -8.48 -4.60 3.60
N ILE A 229 -7.79 -5.22 4.54
CA ILE A 229 -8.29 -6.37 5.32
C ILE A 229 -8.24 -5.99 6.80
N SER A 230 -9.28 -6.33 7.57
CA SER A 230 -9.28 -6.09 9.02
C SER A 230 -8.21 -6.94 9.74
N VAL A 231 -7.71 -6.45 10.88
CA VAL A 231 -6.64 -7.11 11.67
C VAL A 231 -6.98 -8.53 12.15
N ASP A 232 -8.28 -8.85 12.23
CA ASP A 232 -8.81 -10.17 12.59
C ASP A 232 -9.18 -11.02 11.37
N ASP A 233 -8.84 -10.57 10.16
CA ASP A 233 -9.13 -11.22 8.87
C ASP A 233 -10.62 -11.51 8.61
N LYS A 234 -11.53 -10.77 9.26
CA LYS A 234 -12.99 -10.96 9.12
C LYS A 234 -13.64 -10.08 8.06
N TYR A 235 -13.03 -8.96 7.71
CA TYR A 235 -13.60 -8.03 6.75
C TYR A 235 -12.59 -7.68 5.66
N ILE A 236 -13.08 -7.59 4.43
CA ILE A 236 -12.38 -6.99 3.31
C ILE A 236 -13.16 -5.74 2.92
N VAL A 237 -12.46 -4.63 2.70
CA VAL A 237 -13.06 -3.41 2.15
C VAL A 237 -12.41 -3.13 0.80
N THR A 238 -13.21 -2.81 -0.21
CA THR A 238 -12.73 -2.39 -1.53
C THR A 238 -13.20 -0.98 -1.86
N GLY A 239 -12.38 -0.21 -2.58
CA GLY A 239 -12.75 1.09 -3.16
C GLY A 239 -12.87 0.97 -4.67
N SER A 240 -13.98 1.48 -5.23
CA SER A 240 -14.34 1.24 -6.63
C SER A 240 -14.47 2.53 -7.46
N GLY A 241 -14.19 2.43 -8.76
CA GLY A 241 -14.34 3.49 -9.74
C GLY A 241 -15.78 4.01 -9.93
N ASP A 242 -16.79 3.30 -9.42
CA ASP A 242 -18.18 3.75 -9.36
C ASP A 242 -18.51 4.61 -8.13
N LYS A 243 -17.47 5.15 -7.47
CA LYS A 243 -17.58 6.15 -6.39
C LYS A 243 -18.25 5.61 -5.12
N LYS A 244 -18.04 4.32 -4.82
CA LYS A 244 -18.41 3.68 -3.55
C LYS A 244 -17.26 2.82 -3.01
N ALA A 245 -17.43 2.38 -1.78
CA ALA A 245 -16.67 1.29 -1.21
C ALA A 245 -17.61 0.12 -0.88
N THR A 246 -17.11 -1.11 -0.99
CA THR A 246 -17.86 -2.34 -0.67
C THR A 246 -17.21 -3.01 0.53
N VAL A 247 -18.02 -3.46 1.49
CA VAL A 247 -17.56 -4.22 2.65
C VAL A 247 -18.01 -5.68 2.50
N TYR A 248 -17.07 -6.60 2.63
CA TYR A 248 -17.29 -8.04 2.57
C TYR A 248 -17.01 -8.64 3.94
N GLU A 249 -17.89 -9.52 4.40
CA GLU A 249 -17.62 -10.40 5.54
C GLU A 249 -16.97 -11.70 5.01
N VAL A 250 -15.84 -12.08 5.60
CA VAL A 250 -15.09 -13.29 5.24
C VAL A 250 -15.68 -14.46 6.01
N ILE A 251 -16.26 -15.41 5.27
CA ILE A 251 -16.83 -16.64 5.83
C ILE A 251 -15.84 -17.78 5.64
N TYR A 252 -15.46 -18.43 6.75
CA TYR A 252 -14.52 -19.56 6.81
C TYR A 252 -15.21 -20.91 6.65
#